data_AF-A0A1I7AMK9-F1
#
_entry.id   AF-A0A1I7AMK9-F1
#
_cell.length_a   1.000
_cell.length_b   1.000
_cell.length_c   1.000
_cell.angle_alpha   90.00
_cell.angle_beta   90.00
_cell.angle_gamma   90.00
#
_symmetry.space_group_name_H-M   'P 1'
#
loop_
_entity.id
_entity.type
_entity.pdbx_description
1 polymer ?
#
loop_
_entity_poly.entity_id
_entity_poly.type
_entity_poly.pdbx_seq_one_letter_code
_entity_poly.pdbx_strand_id
1 'polypeptide(L)'
;MSDLDQEARASREEAILRIRRGIRAAQLRITLDDLQGRQTPEAVLRLAKLTPPLLPSPFVTLRTPDGKLRADPASRRVLALHVRRNILATQLRVALDKERGRVTPEAVTRLAQMELPSLR
;
A
#
# COMPACT_ATOMS: atom_id res chain seq x y z
N MET A 1 5.63 -18.71 18.89
CA MET A 1 4.47 -17.80 18.77
C MET A 1 3.26 -18.69 18.60
N SER A 2 2.24 -18.51 19.44
CA SER A 2 1.04 -19.34 19.41
C SER A 2 0.14 -18.95 18.24
N ASP A 3 -0.76 -19.85 17.84
CA ASP A 3 -1.73 -19.59 16.77
C ASP A 3 -2.68 -18.43 17.12
N LEU A 4 -2.95 -18.23 18.42
CA LEU A 4 -3.75 -17.12 18.96
C LEU A 4 -3.12 -15.74 18.66
N ASP A 5 -1.79 -15.63 18.67
CA ASP A 5 -1.10 -14.38 18.31
C ASP A 5 -1.21 -14.06 16.82
N GLN A 6 -1.36 -15.09 15.98
CA GLN A 6 -1.50 -14.92 14.53
C GLN A 6 -2.93 -14.47 14.16
N GLU A 7 -3.94 -15.10 14.75
CA GLU A 7 -5.35 -14.74 14.54
C GLU A 7 -5.66 -13.31 14.99
N ALA A 8 -5.16 -12.90 16.16
CA ALA A 8 -5.33 -11.53 16.66
C ALA A 8 -4.68 -10.48 15.74
N ARG A 9 -3.53 -10.81 15.13
CA ARG A 9 -2.85 -9.92 14.17
C ARG A 9 -3.60 -9.84 12.85
N ALA A 10 -4.09 -10.96 12.32
CA ALA A 10 -4.90 -10.99 11.12
C ALA A 10 -6.18 -10.14 11.29
N SER A 11 -6.88 -10.29 12.41
CA SER A 11 -8.06 -9.48 12.75
C SER A 11 -7.73 -7.97 12.82
N ARG A 12 -6.58 -7.62 13.39
CA ARG A 12 -6.11 -6.21 13.45
C ARG A 12 -5.78 -5.66 12.06
N GLU A 13 -5.13 -6.44 11.20
CA GLU A 13 -4.83 -6.04 9.83
C GLU A 13 -6.10 -5.83 9.01
N GLU A 14 -7.09 -6.71 9.14
CA GLU A 14 -8.40 -6.56 8.50
C GLU A 14 -9.12 -5.30 8.96
N ALA A 15 -9.11 -5.02 10.26
CA ALA A 15 -9.68 -3.78 10.81
C ALA A 15 -8.98 -2.53 10.23
N ILE A 16 -7.64 -2.53 10.17
CA ILE A 16 -6.86 -1.44 9.55
C ILE A 16 -7.25 -1.29 8.07
N LEU A 17 -7.32 -2.38 7.31
CA LEU A 17 -7.71 -2.35 5.89
C LEU A 17 -9.11 -1.79 5.70
N ARG A 18 -10.07 -2.17 6.55
CA ARG A 18 -11.44 -1.65 6.54
C ARG A 18 -11.47 -0.14 6.76
N ILE A 19 -10.75 0.37 7.76
CA ILE A 19 -10.65 1.81 8.04
C ILE A 19 -10.05 2.54 6.83
N ARG A 20 -8.95 2.04 6.26
CA ARG A 20 -8.31 2.65 5.08
C ARG A 20 -9.24 2.67 3.86
N ARG A 21 -10.05 1.62 3.66
CA ARG A 21 -11.07 1.59 2.59
C ARG A 21 -12.14 2.64 2.83
N GLY A 22 -12.63 2.77 4.07
CA GLY A 22 -13.61 3.78 4.44
C GLY A 22 -13.13 5.21 4.17
N ILE A 23 -11.91 5.55 4.59
CA ILE A 23 -11.31 6.88 4.35
C ILE A 23 -11.17 7.15 2.84
N ARG A 24 -10.65 6.18 2.07
CA ARG A 24 -10.50 6.34 0.61
C ARG A 24 -11.84 6.46 -0.12
N ALA A 25 -12.85 5.71 0.31
CA ALA A 25 -14.20 5.83 -0.23
C ALA A 25 -14.79 7.22 0.05
N ALA A 26 -14.56 7.78 1.24
CA ALA A 26 -14.96 9.14 1.57
C ALA A 26 -14.24 10.19 0.70
N GLN A 27 -12.92 10.04 0.50
CA GLN A 27 -12.15 10.91 -0.40
C GLN A 27 -12.66 10.84 -1.84
N LEU A 28 -12.92 9.64 -2.35
CA LEU A 28 -13.50 9.46 -3.68
C LEU A 28 -14.91 10.06 -3.78
N ARG A 29 -15.71 9.93 -2.72
CA ARG A 29 -17.05 10.51 -2.68
C ARG A 29 -17.01 12.02 -2.81
N ILE A 30 -16.10 12.69 -2.11
CA ILE A 30 -15.90 14.14 -2.23
C ILE A 30 -15.60 14.53 -3.68
N THR A 31 -14.64 13.85 -4.33
CA THR A 31 -14.29 14.16 -5.72
C THR A 31 -15.45 13.93 -6.69
N LEU A 32 -16.28 12.90 -6.45
CA LEU A 32 -17.43 12.61 -7.29
C LEU A 32 -18.57 13.62 -7.08
N ASP A 33 -18.84 14.01 -5.83
CA ASP A 33 -19.83 15.03 -5.52
C ASP A 33 -19.41 16.39 -6.12
N ASP A 34 -18.12 16.75 -6.04
CA ASP A 34 -17.56 17.97 -6.64
C ASP A 34 -17.75 17.99 -8.18
N LEU A 35 -17.42 16.89 -8.86
CA LEU A 35 -17.66 16.74 -10.31
C LEU A 35 -19.15 16.78 -10.69
N GLN A 36 -20.04 16.39 -9.78
CA GLN A 36 -21.49 16.38 -9.98
C GLN A 36 -22.18 17.67 -9.50
N GLY A 37 -21.44 18.63 -8.93
CA GLY A 37 -22.00 19.85 -8.33
C GLY A 37 -22.89 19.58 -7.10
N ARG A 38 -22.67 18.47 -6.40
CA ARG A 38 -23.43 18.08 -5.20
C ARG A 38 -22.67 18.48 -3.93
N GLN A 39 -23.40 18.84 -2.89
CA GLN A 39 -22.80 19.04 -1.58
C GLN A 39 -22.47 17.70 -0.93
N THR A 40 -21.23 17.55 -0.50
CA THR A 40 -20.81 16.38 0.28
C THR A 40 -21.24 16.52 1.74
N PRO A 41 -21.81 15.47 2.36
CA PRO A 41 -22.15 15.50 3.78
C PRO A 41 -20.94 15.74 4.69
N GLU A 42 -21.12 16.53 5.75
CA GLU A 42 -20.06 16.89 6.70
C GLU A 42 -19.37 15.68 7.36
N ALA A 43 -20.12 14.60 7.63
CA ALA A 43 -19.54 13.37 8.17
C ALA A 43 -18.52 12.72 7.22
N VAL A 44 -18.77 12.80 5.91
CA VAL A 44 -17.86 12.28 4.87
C VAL A 44 -16.62 13.16 4.77
N LEU A 45 -16.79 14.48 4.84
CA LEU A 45 -15.66 15.43 4.89
C LEU A 45 -14.74 15.15 6.08
N ARG A 46 -15.31 14.93 7.27
CA ARG A 46 -14.53 14.58 8.47
C ARG A 46 -13.80 13.26 8.33
N LEU A 47 -14.47 12.23 7.80
CA LEU A 47 -13.87 10.91 7.57
C LEU A 47 -12.71 10.98 6.57
N ALA A 48 -12.86 11.72 5.47
CA ALA A 48 -11.83 11.85 4.44
C ALA A 48 -10.56 12.57 4.91
N LYS A 49 -10.68 13.44 5.92
CA LYS A 49 -9.57 14.17 6.56
C LYS A 49 -8.76 13.31 7.54
N LEU A 50 -9.26 12.13 7.92
CA LEU A 50 -8.51 11.24 8.83
C LEU A 50 -7.27 10.68 8.15
N THR A 51 -6.17 10.62 8.89
CA THR A 51 -4.94 9.96 8.44
C THR A 51 -5.17 8.44 8.40
N PRO A 52 -5.00 7.78 7.24
CA PRO A 52 -5.17 6.33 7.16
C PRO A 52 -4.19 5.60 8.09
N PRO A 53 -4.64 4.63 8.90
CA PRO A 53 -3.76 3.88 9.78
C PRO A 53 -2.69 3.12 8.97
N LEU A 54 -1.49 3.04 9.54
CA LEU A 54 -0.37 2.32 8.94
C LEU A 54 -0.64 0.81 9.02
N LEU A 55 -0.45 0.12 7.89
CA LEU A 55 -0.37 -1.34 7.93
C LEU A 55 0.95 -1.74 8.58
N PRO A 56 0.97 -2.83 9.37
CA PRO A 56 2.21 -3.44 9.77
C PRO A 56 3.05 -3.75 8.53
N SER A 57 4.36 -3.57 8.64
CA SER A 57 5.25 -3.83 7.51
C SER A 57 5.16 -5.31 7.15
N PRO A 58 4.98 -5.65 5.86
CA PRO A 58 4.94 -7.05 5.43
C PRO A 58 6.27 -7.76 5.71
N PHE A 59 7.34 -7.01 5.99
CA PHE A 59 8.64 -7.56 6.38
C PHE A 59 8.71 -7.99 7.85
N VAL A 60 7.73 -7.62 8.70
CA VAL A 60 7.72 -8.05 10.11
C VAL A 60 7.60 -9.56 10.21
N THR A 61 6.79 -10.20 9.37
CA THR A 61 6.64 -11.66 9.30
C THR A 61 7.80 -12.34 8.58
N LEU A 62 8.47 -11.61 7.67
CA LEU A 62 9.64 -12.09 6.94
C LEU A 62 10.95 -11.91 7.69
N ARG A 63 10.93 -11.38 8.92
CA ARG A 63 12.13 -11.27 9.76
C ARG A 63 12.22 -12.41 10.77
N THR A 64 13.44 -12.82 11.07
CA THR A 64 13.77 -13.65 12.23
C THR A 64 13.72 -12.79 13.49
N PRO A 65 13.66 -13.40 14.70
CA PRO A 65 13.75 -12.65 15.96
C PRO A 65 15.00 -11.77 16.03
N ASP A 66 16.11 -12.22 15.43
CA ASP A 66 17.37 -11.49 15.31
C ASP A 66 17.35 -10.35 14.26
N GLY A 67 16.19 -10.09 13.65
CA GLY A 67 15.98 -9.01 12.68
C GLY A 67 16.45 -9.31 11.24
N LYS A 68 17.03 -10.48 10.98
CA LYS A 68 17.46 -10.89 9.62
C LYS A 68 16.26 -11.30 8.78
N LEU A 69 16.34 -11.12 7.46
CA LEU A 69 15.31 -11.64 6.56
C LEU A 69 15.38 -13.17 6.54
N ARG A 70 14.21 -13.81 6.61
CA ARG A 70 14.07 -15.26 6.50
C ARG A 70 14.50 -15.70 5.11
N ALA A 71 15.31 -16.75 5.08
CA ALA A 71 15.92 -17.26 3.87
C ALA A 71 15.15 -18.43 3.23
N ASP A 72 14.04 -18.88 3.83
CA ASP A 72 13.25 -19.97 3.28
C ASP A 72 12.58 -19.56 1.95
N PRO A 73 12.35 -20.53 1.03
CA PRO A 73 11.81 -20.23 -0.31
C PRO A 73 10.46 -19.50 -0.28
N ALA A 74 9.59 -19.82 0.67
CA ALA A 74 8.29 -19.17 0.79
C ALA A 74 8.44 -17.69 1.17
N SER A 75 9.26 -17.39 2.19
CA SER A 75 9.56 -16.01 2.60
C SER A 75 10.23 -15.20 1.48
N ARG A 76 11.18 -15.81 0.74
CA ARG A 76 11.81 -15.17 -0.43
C ARG A 76 10.81 -14.85 -1.53
N ARG A 77 9.87 -15.75 -1.81
CA ARG A 77 8.80 -15.53 -2.79
C ARG A 77 7.88 -14.39 -2.37
N VAL A 78 7.49 -14.31 -1.10
CA VAL A 78 6.67 -13.20 -0.57
C VAL A 78 7.41 -11.86 -0.69
N LEU A 79 8.69 -11.82 -0.33
CA LEU A 79 9.56 -10.64 -0.52
C LEU A 79 9.62 -10.23 -1.99
N ALA A 80 9.89 -11.18 -2.89
CA ALA A 80 9.98 -10.92 -4.32
C ALA A 80 8.67 -10.36 -4.89
N LEU A 81 7.51 -10.92 -4.51
CA LEU A 81 6.20 -10.39 -4.90
C LEU A 81 6.00 -8.93 -4.43
N HIS A 82 6.39 -8.62 -3.19
CA HIS A 82 6.28 -7.26 -2.66
C HIS A 82 7.16 -6.29 -3.44
N VAL A 83 8.43 -6.65 -3.70
CA VAL A 83 9.36 -5.82 -4.47
C VAL A 83 8.87 -5.64 -5.91
N ARG A 84 8.43 -6.71 -6.59
CA ARG A 84 7.82 -6.62 -7.93
C ARG A 84 6.66 -5.64 -7.97
N ARG A 85 5.76 -5.72 -6.99
CA ARG A 85 4.60 -4.82 -6.91
C ARG A 85 5.03 -3.35 -6.80
N ASN A 86 6.06 -3.06 -6.00
CA ASN A 86 6.56 -1.70 -5.85
C ASN A 86 7.20 -1.18 -7.14
N ILE A 87 8.02 -2.00 -7.82
CA ILE A 87 8.63 -1.65 -9.11
C ILE A 87 7.53 -1.35 -10.14
N LEU A 88 6.54 -2.24 -10.29
CA LEU A 88 5.41 -2.03 -11.20
C LEU A 88 4.61 -0.76 -10.89
N ALA A 89 4.35 -0.48 -9.60
CA ALA A 89 3.67 0.74 -9.19
C ALA A 89 4.48 2.00 -9.53
N THR A 90 5.80 1.95 -9.39
CA THR A 90 6.67 3.06 -9.82
C THR A 90 6.74 3.24 -11.32
N GLN A 91 6.76 2.14 -12.09
CA GLN A 91 6.68 2.18 -13.56
C GLN A 91 5.38 2.84 -14.02
N LEU A 92 4.25 2.45 -13.42
CA LEU A 92 2.96 3.09 -13.69
C LEU A 92 2.98 4.58 -13.34
N ARG A 93 3.59 4.95 -12.21
CA ARG A 93 3.71 6.37 -11.83
C ARG A 93 4.52 7.17 -12.85
N VAL A 94 5.66 6.66 -13.30
CA VAL A 94 6.48 7.30 -14.33
C VAL A 94 5.67 7.52 -15.61
N ALA A 95 4.91 6.50 -16.05
CA ALA A 95 4.06 6.60 -17.23
C ALA A 95 2.97 7.68 -17.06
N LEU A 96 2.28 7.70 -15.91
CA LEU A 96 1.22 8.69 -15.64
C LEU A 96 1.76 10.12 -15.51
N ASP A 97 2.95 10.29 -14.92
CA ASP A 97 3.59 11.60 -14.83
C ASP A 97 3.96 12.10 -16.23
N LYS A 98 4.49 11.23 -17.11
CA LYS A 98 4.79 11.55 -18.51
C LYS A 98 3.54 12.02 -19.28
N GLU A 99 2.44 11.27 -19.19
CA GLU A 99 1.17 11.63 -19.85
C GLU A 99 0.61 12.97 -19.36
N ARG A 100 0.91 13.35 -18.12
CA ARG A 100 0.46 14.61 -17.49
C ARG A 100 1.46 15.75 -17.62
N GLY A 101 2.58 15.56 -18.31
CA GLY A 101 3.66 16.55 -18.41
C GLY A 101 4.31 16.90 -17.08
N ARG A 102 4.27 16.00 -16.09
CA ARG A 102 4.86 16.19 -14.76
C ARG A 102 6.25 15.56 -14.68
N VAL A 103 7.12 16.19 -13.90
CA VAL A 103 8.45 15.65 -13.62
C VAL A 103 8.34 14.56 -12.55
N THR A 104 8.79 13.35 -12.88
CA THR A 104 8.89 12.26 -11.90
C THR A 104 10.16 12.42 -11.04
N PRO A 105 10.07 12.27 -9.70
CA PRO A 105 11.26 12.31 -8.84
C PRO A 105 12.29 11.24 -9.21
N GLU A 106 13.58 11.59 -9.16
CA GLU A 106 14.68 10.73 -9.58
C GLU A 106 14.73 9.37 -8.86
N ALA A 107 14.43 9.34 -7.56
CA ALA A 107 14.35 8.09 -6.81
C ALA A 107 13.28 7.13 -7.35
N VAL A 108 12.16 7.67 -7.83
CA VAL A 108 11.07 6.88 -8.43
C VAL A 108 11.49 6.38 -9.82
N THR A 109 12.18 7.21 -10.60
CA THR A 109 12.73 6.81 -11.91
C THR A 109 13.73 5.67 -11.78
N ARG A 110 14.66 5.76 -10.81
CA ARG A 110 15.63 4.68 -10.54
C ARG A 110 14.94 3.38 -10.13
N LEU A 111 13.94 3.45 -9.25
CA LEU A 111 13.19 2.27 -8.81
C LEU A 111 12.38 1.64 -9.96
N ALA A 112 11.81 2.45 -10.84
CA ALA A 112 11.04 1.96 -11.99
C ALA A 112 11.92 1.24 -13.03
N GLN A 113 13.20 1.58 -13.12
CA GLN A 113 14.17 0.95 -14.01
C GLN A 113 14.74 -0.37 -13.48
N MET A 114 14.45 -0.72 -12.22
CA MET A 114 14.92 -1.98 -11.64
C MET A 114 14.28 -3.19 -12.32
N GLU A 115 15.07 -4.26 -12.44
CA GLU A 115 14.55 -5.55 -12.92
C GLU A 115 13.56 -6.15 -11.91
N LEU A 116 12.53 -6.81 -12.45
CA LEU A 116 11.55 -7.50 -11.62
C LEU A 116 12.16 -8.78 -11.02
N PRO A 117 12.27 -8.90 -9.68
CA PRO A 117 12.94 -10.04 -9.08
C PRO A 117 12.22 -11.36 -9.40
N SER A 118 13.00 -12.43 -9.53
CA SER A 118 12.47 -13.75 -9.84
C SER A 118 11.60 -14.31 -8.69
N LEU A 119 10.60 -15.11 -9.03
CA LEU A 119 9.71 -15.78 -8.07
C LEU A 119 10.10 -17.24 -7.80
N ARG A 120 11.28 -17.66 -8.27
CA ARG A 120 11.78 -19.02 -8.15
C ARG A 120 12.38 -19.29 -6.78
#